data_AF-A0A1I4A1A4-F1
#
_entry.id   AF-A0A1I4A1A4-F1
#
_cell.length_a   1.000
_cell.length_b   1.000
_cell.length_c   1.000
_cell.angle_alpha   90.00
_cell.angle_beta   90.00
_cell.angle_gamma   90.00
#
_symmetry.space_group_name_H-M   'P 1'
#
loop_
_entity.id
_entity.type
_entity.pdbx_description
1 polymer ?
#
loop_
_entity_poly.entity_id
_entity_poly.type
_entity_poly.pdbx_seq_one_letter_code
_entity_poly.pdbx_strand_id
1 'polypeptide(L)'
;KGVTLCNELFALDKSLKDLSVSERYDQRLELVKPKLEAFFDWCESLTAHGKLGTAINYALNQKERMMNVLKDGRLVLSNNLAERGIKSLVMGRKNWLFSKSFEGAHAVATILSLVETAKSNGLHPRKYLDYLLTYLPNRQNTPLEAYLPWNPKVQMECR
;
A
#
# COMPACT_ATOMS: atom_id res chain seq x y z
N LYS A 1 10.02 -1.53 -27.27
CA LYS A 1 9.40 -2.85 -26.98
C LYS A 1 9.03 -2.99 -25.50
N GLY A 2 9.99 -2.99 -24.56
CA GLY A 2 9.68 -3.15 -23.12
C GLY A 2 8.70 -2.14 -22.54
N VAL A 3 8.91 -0.83 -22.78
CA VAL A 3 7.98 0.23 -22.34
C VAL A 3 6.57 0.01 -22.89
N THR A 4 6.45 -0.42 -24.14
CA THR A 4 5.17 -0.72 -24.78
C THR A 4 4.44 -1.87 -24.08
N LEU A 5 5.14 -2.98 -23.81
CA LEU A 5 4.59 -4.13 -23.08
C LEU A 5 4.10 -3.72 -21.67
N CYS A 6 4.90 -2.93 -20.95
CA CYS A 6 4.50 -2.40 -19.65
C CYS A 6 3.25 -1.52 -19.76
N ASN A 7 3.21 -0.58 -20.71
CA ASN A 7 2.07 0.33 -20.87
C ASN A 7 0.78 -0.43 -21.19
N GLU A 8 0.84 -1.41 -22.09
CA GLU A 8 -0.31 -2.28 -22.41
C GLU A 8 -0.79 -3.04 -21.18
N LEU A 9 0.14 -3.66 -20.43
CA LEU A 9 -0.17 -4.41 -19.21
C LEU A 9 -0.85 -3.53 -18.16
N PHE A 10 -0.30 -2.33 -17.89
CA PHE A 10 -0.87 -1.41 -16.91
C PHE A 10 -2.19 -0.79 -17.37
N ALA A 11 -2.35 -0.51 -18.67
CA ALA A 11 -3.62 -0.03 -19.22
C ALA A 11 -4.72 -1.08 -19.07
N LEU A 12 -4.40 -2.35 -19.36
CA LEU A 12 -5.30 -3.47 -19.21
C LEU A 12 -5.68 -3.73 -17.74
N ASP A 13 -4.73 -3.83 -16.81
CA ASP A 13 -5.09 -4.03 -15.39
C ASP A 13 -5.91 -2.85 -14.84
N LYS A 14 -5.69 -1.64 -15.36
CA LYS A 14 -6.46 -0.45 -14.99
C LYS A 14 -7.90 -0.51 -15.49
N SER A 15 -8.18 -1.07 -16.67
CA SER A 15 -9.57 -1.22 -17.14
C SER A 15 -10.38 -2.20 -16.31
N LEU A 16 -9.72 -3.08 -15.54
CA LEU A 16 -10.37 -4.04 -14.64
C LEU A 16 -10.64 -3.47 -13.23
N LYS A 17 -10.32 -2.20 -12.97
CA LYS A 17 -10.32 -1.64 -11.61
C LYS A 17 -11.70 -1.64 -10.94
N ASP A 18 -12.76 -1.36 -11.70
CA ASP A 18 -14.11 -1.15 -11.16
C ASP A 18 -14.95 -2.44 -11.13
N LEU A 19 -14.36 -3.58 -11.51
CA LEU A 19 -14.97 -4.90 -11.40
C LEU A 19 -15.03 -5.38 -9.94
N SER A 20 -15.92 -6.32 -9.65
CA SER A 20 -15.90 -7.01 -8.37
C SER A 20 -14.59 -7.80 -8.18
N VAL A 21 -14.28 -8.16 -6.94
CA VAL A 21 -13.04 -8.91 -6.62
C VAL A 21 -12.97 -10.23 -7.40
N SER A 22 -14.10 -10.93 -7.55
CA SER A 22 -14.16 -12.21 -8.27
C SER A 22 -13.97 -12.00 -9.77
N GLU A 23 -14.74 -11.09 -10.37
CA GLU A 23 -14.63 -10.81 -11.81
C GLU A 23 -13.24 -10.30 -12.18
N ARG A 24 -12.65 -9.44 -11.34
CA ARG A 24 -11.28 -8.95 -11.56
C ARG A 24 -10.26 -10.07 -11.50
N TYR A 25 -10.44 -11.05 -10.63
CA TYR A 25 -9.58 -12.23 -10.56
C TYR A 25 -9.68 -13.06 -11.85
N ASP A 26 -10.89 -13.39 -12.29
CA ASP A 26 -11.12 -14.19 -13.49
C ASP A 26 -10.57 -13.47 -14.75
N GLN A 27 -10.89 -12.19 -14.90
CA GLN A 27 -10.40 -11.35 -16.01
C GLN A 27 -8.88 -11.18 -15.99
N ARG A 28 -8.23 -11.19 -14.83
CA ARG A 28 -6.77 -11.17 -14.73
C ARG A 28 -6.15 -12.47 -15.24
N LEU A 29 -6.74 -13.61 -14.90
CA LEU A 29 -6.25 -14.90 -15.39
C LEU A 29 -6.40 -15.03 -16.90
N GLU A 30 -7.49 -14.50 -17.46
CA GLU A 30 -7.76 -14.56 -18.89
C GLU A 30 -6.93 -13.55 -19.70
N LEU A 31 -6.90 -12.29 -19.27
CA LEU A 31 -6.35 -11.19 -20.07
C LEU A 31 -4.96 -10.72 -19.62
N VAL A 32 -4.73 -10.61 -18.31
CA VAL A 32 -3.49 -10.03 -17.76
C VAL A 32 -2.37 -11.06 -17.70
N LYS A 33 -2.68 -12.29 -17.31
CA LYS A 33 -1.68 -13.37 -17.19
C LYS A 33 -0.90 -13.61 -18.48
N PRO A 34 -1.52 -13.76 -19.67
CA PRO A 34 -0.75 -13.96 -20.91
C PRO A 34 0.18 -12.78 -21.25
N LYS A 35 -0.24 -11.54 -20.93
CA LYS A 35 0.59 -10.34 -21.14
C LYS A 35 1.77 -10.29 -20.17
N LEU A 36 1.55 -10.71 -18.93
CA LEU A 36 2.57 -10.78 -17.90
C LEU A 36 3.62 -11.85 -18.24
N GLU A 37 3.17 -13.03 -18.67
CA GLU A 37 4.03 -14.12 -19.15
C GLU A 37 4.83 -13.67 -20.37
N ALA A 38 4.18 -13.09 -21.39
CA ALA A 38 4.86 -12.57 -22.58
C ALA A 38 5.91 -11.49 -22.27
N PHE A 39 5.70 -10.66 -21.25
CA PHE A 39 6.70 -9.69 -20.79
C PHE A 39 7.94 -10.40 -20.21
N PHE A 40 7.75 -11.40 -19.36
CA PHE A 40 8.86 -12.13 -18.76
C PHE A 40 9.59 -13.03 -19.76
N ASP A 41 8.87 -13.69 -20.66
CA ASP A 41 9.46 -14.47 -21.75
C ASP A 41 10.32 -13.57 -22.66
N TRP A 42 9.83 -12.34 -22.92
CA TRP A 42 10.62 -11.34 -23.63
C TRP A 42 11.87 -10.95 -22.85
N CYS A 43 11.78 -10.71 -21.53
CA CYS A 43 12.95 -10.43 -20.70
C CYS A 43 13.98 -11.57 -20.71
N GLU A 44 13.54 -12.83 -20.65
CA GLU A 44 14.41 -14.01 -20.70
C GLU A 44 15.10 -14.18 -22.06
N SER A 45 14.46 -13.77 -23.15
CA SER A 45 15.03 -13.82 -24.50
C SER A 45 16.15 -12.81 -24.77
N LEU A 46 16.34 -11.83 -23.88
CA LEU A 46 17.29 -10.74 -24.08
C LEU A 46 18.67 -11.06 -23.49
N THR A 47 19.70 -10.96 -24.33
CA THR A 47 21.09 -10.85 -23.86
C THR A 47 21.48 -9.38 -23.83
N ALA A 48 21.65 -8.80 -22.64
CA ALA A 48 22.09 -7.42 -22.47
C ALA A 48 23.12 -7.27 -21.35
N HIS A 49 24.00 -6.28 -21.50
CA HIS A 49 25.05 -5.94 -20.53
C HIS A 49 24.87 -4.52 -19.97
N GLY A 50 25.68 -4.18 -18.98
CA GLY A 50 25.63 -2.86 -18.33
C GLY A 50 24.29 -2.58 -17.65
N LYS A 51 23.88 -1.31 -17.64
CA LYS A 51 22.65 -0.85 -16.97
C LYS A 51 21.39 -1.57 -17.45
N LEU A 52 21.31 -1.89 -18.74
CA LEU A 52 20.16 -2.62 -19.30
C LEU A 52 20.13 -4.06 -18.82
N GLY A 53 21.27 -4.76 -18.81
CA GLY A 53 21.39 -6.10 -18.23
C GLY A 53 21.00 -6.14 -16.75
N THR A 54 21.44 -5.14 -15.96
CA THR A 54 21.03 -4.99 -14.56
C THR A 54 19.52 -4.83 -14.41
N ALA A 55 18.88 -4.00 -15.24
CA ALA A 55 17.43 -3.79 -15.19
C ALA A 55 16.63 -5.05 -15.57
N ILE A 56 17.09 -5.81 -16.58
CA ILE A 56 16.46 -7.07 -16.99
C ILE A 56 16.59 -8.11 -15.88
N ASN A 57 17.80 -8.31 -15.33
CA ASN A 57 18.01 -9.22 -14.21
C ASN A 57 17.19 -8.84 -12.98
N TYR A 58 17.06 -7.54 -12.70
CA TYR A 58 16.18 -7.07 -11.64
C TYR A 58 14.73 -7.46 -11.89
N ALA A 59 14.21 -7.24 -13.10
CA ALA A 59 12.84 -7.62 -13.45
C ALA A 59 12.62 -9.13 -13.31
N LEU A 60 13.52 -9.96 -13.85
CA LEU A 60 13.47 -11.43 -13.75
C LEU A 60 13.44 -11.91 -12.29
N ASN A 61 14.26 -11.31 -11.42
CA ASN A 61 14.26 -11.61 -9.98
C ASN A 61 12.95 -11.23 -9.27
N GLN A 62 12.12 -10.36 -9.86
CA GLN A 62 10.80 -10.02 -9.33
C GLN A 62 9.65 -10.83 -9.96
N LYS A 63 9.92 -11.74 -10.91
CA LYS A 63 8.88 -12.50 -11.65
C LYS A 63 7.87 -13.13 -10.71
N GLU A 64 8.31 -13.97 -9.78
CA GLU A 64 7.41 -14.65 -8.84
C GLU A 64 6.56 -13.67 -8.01
N ARG A 65 7.17 -12.57 -7.55
CA ARG A 65 6.48 -11.55 -6.76
C ARG A 65 5.42 -10.81 -7.56
N MET A 66 5.72 -10.51 -8.83
CA MET A 66 4.80 -9.80 -9.72
C MET A 66 3.63 -10.72 -10.13
N MET A 67 3.87 -12.02 -10.33
CA MET A 67 2.82 -13.02 -10.60
C MET A 67 1.83 -13.18 -9.44
N ASN A 68 2.19 -12.80 -8.21
CA ASN A 68 1.26 -12.87 -7.06
C ASN A 68 0.00 -12.04 -7.25
N VAL A 69 0.01 -10.99 -8.09
CA VAL A 69 -1.18 -10.19 -8.41
C VAL A 69 -2.32 -11.03 -9.00
N LEU A 70 -1.99 -12.19 -9.57
CA LEU A 70 -2.93 -13.14 -10.16
C LEU A 70 -3.56 -14.09 -9.12
N LYS A 71 -3.12 -14.05 -7.85
CA LYS A 71 -3.63 -14.92 -6.78
C LYS A 71 -4.89 -14.39 -6.10
N ASP A 72 -5.13 -13.08 -6.15
CA ASP A 72 -6.30 -12.43 -5.51
C ASP A 72 -6.64 -11.12 -6.24
N GLY A 73 -7.92 -10.93 -6.59
CA GLY A 73 -8.44 -9.73 -7.25
C GLY A 73 -8.29 -8.43 -6.44
N ARG A 74 -8.08 -8.51 -5.12
CA ARG A 74 -7.82 -7.37 -4.23
C ARG A 74 -6.41 -6.79 -4.40
N LEU A 75 -5.47 -7.58 -4.92
CA LEU A 75 -4.09 -7.13 -5.11
C LEU A 75 -4.02 -6.09 -6.23
N VAL A 76 -3.04 -5.20 -6.14
CA VAL A 76 -2.81 -4.13 -7.11
C VAL A 76 -1.49 -4.37 -7.83
N LEU A 77 -1.48 -4.22 -9.15
CA LEU A 77 -0.27 -4.42 -9.96
C LEU A 77 0.80 -3.35 -9.66
N SER A 78 0.37 -2.14 -9.31
CA SER A 78 1.25 -1.02 -9.00
C SER A 78 1.46 -0.88 -7.49
N ASN A 79 2.70 -0.58 -7.10
CA ASN A 79 3.09 -0.21 -5.73
C ASN A 79 2.71 1.24 -5.36
N ASN A 80 2.08 2.01 -6.26
CA ASN A 80 1.74 3.42 -6.04
C ASN A 80 0.97 3.68 -4.74
N LEU A 81 0.11 2.75 -4.30
CA LEU A 81 -0.62 2.89 -3.05
C LEU A 81 0.33 2.87 -1.84
N ALA A 82 1.27 1.92 -1.82
CA ALA A 82 2.28 1.80 -0.76
C ALA A 82 3.23 3.00 -0.76
N GLU A 83 3.69 3.44 -1.94
CA GLU A 83 4.54 4.62 -2.06
C GLU A 83 3.85 5.89 -1.56
N ARG A 84 2.56 6.08 -1.88
CA ARG A 84 1.78 7.20 -1.34
C ARG A 84 1.64 7.12 0.18
N GLY A 85 1.44 5.93 0.74
CA GLY A 85 1.33 5.72 2.18
C GLY A 85 2.60 6.14 2.93
N ILE A 86 3.78 5.75 2.44
CA ILE A 86 5.05 6.09 3.10
C ILE A 86 5.50 7.53 2.84
N LYS A 87 4.97 8.20 1.81
CA LYS A 87 5.38 9.55 1.41
C LYS A 87 5.26 10.57 2.54
N SER A 88 4.20 10.49 3.36
CA SER A 88 4.01 11.39 4.51
C SER A 88 5.18 11.28 5.51
N LEU A 89 5.56 10.05 5.87
CA LEU A 89 6.71 9.78 6.73
C LEU A 89 8.02 10.28 6.13
N VAL A 90 8.25 10.01 4.84
CA VAL A 90 9.48 10.38 4.13
C VAL A 90 9.66 11.89 4.04
N MET A 91 8.57 12.63 3.83
CA MET A 91 8.59 14.10 3.82
C MET A 91 8.68 14.66 5.25
N GLY A 92 7.91 14.09 6.18
CA GLY A 92 7.83 14.51 7.57
C GLY A 92 9.15 14.42 8.33
N ARG A 93 9.91 13.33 8.16
CA ARG A 93 11.22 13.15 8.83
C ARG A 93 12.27 14.21 8.51
N LYS A 94 12.10 15.00 7.44
CA LYS A 94 12.98 16.15 7.15
C LYS A 94 12.62 17.37 7.99
N ASN A 95 11.37 17.46 8.46
CA ASN A 95 10.76 18.63 9.09
C ASN A 95 10.35 18.39 10.56
N TRP A 96 10.30 17.15 11.03
CA TRP A 96 9.96 16.82 12.41
C TRP A 96 11.17 16.90 13.32
N LEU A 97 11.04 17.66 14.40
CA LEU A 97 12.05 17.71 15.46
C LEU A 97 12.16 16.31 16.09
N PHE A 98 13.40 15.88 16.38
CA PHE A 98 13.72 14.63 17.07
C PHE A 98 13.53 13.32 16.26
N SER A 99 13.30 13.35 14.95
CA SER A 99 13.22 12.14 14.10
C SER A 99 14.58 11.50 13.76
N LYS A 100 15.61 11.72 14.59
CA LYS A 100 17.00 11.26 14.37
C LYS A 100 17.45 10.18 15.35
N SER A 101 16.78 10.01 16.49
CA SER A 101 17.05 8.92 17.44
C SER A 101 16.09 7.76 17.22
N PHE A 102 16.43 6.59 17.77
CA PHE A 102 15.58 5.41 17.72
C PHE A 102 14.25 5.66 18.45
N GLU A 103 14.30 6.31 19.61
CA GLU A 103 13.14 6.68 20.42
C GLU A 103 12.23 7.65 19.66
N GLY A 104 12.81 8.63 18.97
CA GLY A 104 12.07 9.56 18.13
C GLY A 104 11.39 8.86 16.94
N ALA A 105 12.08 7.91 16.30
CA ALA A 105 11.50 7.08 15.24
C ALA A 105 10.32 6.23 15.76
N HIS A 106 10.46 5.64 16.95
CA HIS A 106 9.41 4.85 17.60
C HIS A 106 8.17 5.69 17.95
N ALA A 107 8.38 6.89 18.51
CA ALA A 107 7.29 7.83 18.81
C ALA A 107 6.54 8.26 17.52
N VAL A 108 7.29 8.62 16.48
CA VAL A 108 6.72 8.98 15.16
C VAL A 108 5.94 7.82 14.55
N ALA A 109 6.47 6.59 14.61
CA ALA A 109 5.78 5.41 14.11
C ALA A 109 4.46 5.17 14.84
N THR A 110 4.43 5.34 16.17
CA THR A 110 3.22 5.23 16.99
C THR A 110 2.17 6.25 16.57
N ILE A 111 2.54 7.53 16.46
CA ILE A 111 1.61 8.62 16.09
C ILE A 111 1.06 8.40 14.68
N LEU A 112 1.91 8.09 13.71
CA LEU A 112 1.48 7.85 12.34
C LEU A 112 0.58 6.62 12.23
N SER A 113 0.86 5.57 12.99
CA SER A 113 -0.01 4.39 13.02
C SER A 113 -1.42 4.75 13.52
N LEU A 114 -1.54 5.57 14.57
CA LEU A 114 -2.84 6.07 15.04
C LEU A 114 -3.55 6.92 13.99
N VAL A 115 -2.83 7.83 13.33
CA VAL A 115 -3.37 8.71 12.29
C VAL A 115 -3.84 7.92 11.07
N GLU A 116 -3.02 7.01 10.54
CA GLU A 116 -3.38 6.21 9.35
C GLU A 116 -4.49 5.19 9.67
N THR A 117 -4.53 4.66 10.90
CA THR A 117 -5.65 3.81 11.34
C THR A 117 -6.94 4.61 11.42
N ALA A 118 -6.90 5.84 11.95
CA ALA A 118 -8.06 6.73 11.99
C ALA A 118 -8.60 7.01 10.57
N LYS A 119 -7.72 7.40 9.64
CA LYS A 119 -8.10 7.64 8.23
C LYS A 119 -8.69 6.39 7.58
N SER A 120 -8.08 5.23 7.80
CA SER A 120 -8.54 3.95 7.24
C SER A 120 -9.93 3.55 7.77
N ASN A 121 -10.33 4.05 8.94
CA ASN A 121 -11.65 3.85 9.54
C ASN A 121 -12.61 5.03 9.30
N GLY A 122 -12.24 5.99 8.43
CA GLY A 122 -13.08 7.13 8.06
C GLY A 122 -13.22 8.21 9.15
N LEU A 123 -12.28 8.28 10.10
CA LEU A 123 -12.29 9.29 11.17
C LEU A 123 -11.44 10.51 10.80
N HIS A 124 -11.81 11.67 11.34
CA HIS A 124 -10.97 12.86 11.32
C HIS A 124 -9.77 12.69 12.28
N PRO A 125 -8.51 12.61 11.80
CA PRO A 125 -7.37 12.19 12.63
C PRO A 125 -7.15 13.05 13.87
N ARG A 126 -7.33 14.37 13.77
CA ARG A 126 -7.21 15.28 14.91
C ARG A 126 -8.24 14.98 15.99
N LYS A 127 -9.51 14.77 15.62
CA LYS A 127 -10.59 14.47 16.59
C LYS A 127 -10.32 13.16 17.30
N TYR A 128 -9.84 12.16 16.56
CA TYR A 128 -9.49 10.87 17.14
C TYR A 128 -8.31 10.98 18.13
N LEU A 129 -7.26 11.73 17.79
CA LEU A 129 -6.16 11.98 18.72
C LEU A 129 -6.64 12.74 19.97
N ASP A 130 -7.47 13.77 19.79
CA ASP A 130 -8.06 14.53 20.91
C ASP A 130 -8.92 13.61 21.80
N TYR A 131 -9.74 12.73 21.21
CA TYR A 131 -10.55 11.73 21.91
C TYR A 131 -9.67 10.77 22.72
N LEU A 132 -8.63 10.21 22.10
CA LEU A 132 -7.70 9.31 22.79
C LEU A 132 -7.01 10.02 23.95
N LEU A 133 -6.45 11.20 23.74
CA LEU A 133 -5.73 11.95 24.77
C LEU A 133 -6.65 12.43 25.91
N THR A 134 -7.94 12.64 25.64
CA THR A 134 -8.92 13.07 26.64
C THR A 134 -9.40 11.91 27.49
N TYR A 135 -9.78 10.79 26.86
CA TYR A 135 -10.51 9.73 27.55
C TYR A 135 -9.63 8.53 27.93
N LEU A 136 -8.59 8.22 27.16
CA LEU A 136 -7.75 7.04 27.41
C LEU A 136 -6.93 7.14 28.70
N PRO A 137 -6.28 8.27 29.05
CA PRO A 137 -5.55 8.40 30.32
C PRO A 137 -6.46 8.29 31.54
N ASN A 138 -7.73 8.66 31.38
CA ASN A 138 -8.75 8.64 32.42
C ASN A 138 -9.59 7.35 32.41
N ARG A 139 -9.16 6.32 31.67
CA ARG A 139 -9.87 5.04 31.63
C ARG A 139 -9.75 4.35 32.98
N GLN A 140 -10.88 3.92 33.53
CA GLN A 140 -10.92 3.03 34.68
C GLN A 140 -10.81 1.58 34.18
N ASN A 141 -11.84 0.78 34.41
CA ASN A 141 -11.92 -0.62 33.94
C ASN A 141 -12.41 -0.74 32.49
N THR A 142 -12.49 0.37 31.75
CA THR A 142 -12.95 0.34 30.36
C THR A 142 -11.89 -0.34 29.48
N PRO A 143 -12.27 -1.37 28.71
CA PRO A 143 -11.37 -2.06 27.80
C PRO A 143 -10.82 -1.12 26.73
N LEU A 144 -9.61 -1.39 26.22
CA LEU A 144 -8.99 -0.56 25.17
C LEU A 144 -9.83 -0.57 23.89
N GLU A 145 -10.56 -1.65 23.66
CA GLU A 145 -11.49 -1.89 22.57
C GLU A 145 -12.57 -0.81 22.48
N ALA A 146 -12.93 -0.16 23.59
CA ALA A 146 -13.89 0.94 23.61
C ALA A 146 -13.36 2.23 22.96
N TYR A 147 -12.05 2.34 22.79
CA TYR A 147 -11.37 3.51 22.22
C TYR A 147 -10.86 3.26 20.80
N LEU A 148 -11.00 2.03 20.30
CA LEU A 148 -10.56 1.67 18.97
C LEU A 148 -11.41 2.35 17.89
N PRO A 149 -10.84 2.64 16.71
CA PRO A 149 -11.45 3.56 15.77
C PRO A 149 -12.72 3.00 15.13
N TRP A 150 -12.95 1.68 15.16
CA TRP A 150 -14.19 1.04 14.71
C TRP A 150 -15.32 1.01 15.75
N ASN A 151 -15.07 1.47 16.99
CA ASN A 151 -16.09 1.51 18.01
C ASN A 151 -17.22 2.50 17.63
N PRO A 152 -18.51 2.15 17.78
CA PRO A 152 -19.63 3.02 17.40
C PRO A 152 -19.60 4.41 18.04
N LYS A 153 -19.18 4.52 19.31
CA LYS A 153 -19.08 5.81 20.01
C LYS A 153 -17.97 6.68 19.40
N VAL A 154 -16.80 6.08 19.18
CA VAL A 154 -15.67 6.76 18.55
C VAL A 154 -16.05 7.23 17.13
N GLN A 155 -16.74 6.38 16.37
CA GLN A 155 -17.24 6.71 15.04
C GLN A 155 -18.22 7.89 15.04
N MET A 156 -19.09 7.97 16.05
CA MET A 156 -20.03 9.09 16.19
C MET A 156 -19.31 10.41 16.51
N GLU A 157 -18.32 10.38 17.42
CA GLU A 157 -17.65 11.61 17.89
C GLU A 157 -16.53 12.08 16.95
N CYS A 158 -15.85 11.16 16.26
CA CYS A 158 -14.60 11.45 15.55
C CYS A 158 -14.71 11.49 14.02
N ARG A 159 -15.88 11.22 13.43
CA ARG A 159 -16.10 11.44 11.98
C ARG A 159 -16.01 12.92 11.59
#